data_AF-U2YMW7-F1
#
_entry.id   AF-U2YMW7-F1
#
_cell.length_a   1.000
_cell.length_b   1.000
_cell.length_c   1.000
_cell.angle_alpha   90.00
_cell.angle_beta   90.00
_cell.angle_gamma   90.00
#
_symmetry.space_group_name_H-M   'P 1'
#
loop_
_entity.id
_entity.type
_entity.pdbx_description
1 polymer ?
#
loop_
_entity_poly.entity_id
_entity_poly.type
_entity_poly.pdbx_seq_one_letter_code
_entity_poly.pdbx_strand_id
1 'polypeptide(L)'
;MTLHATFSPDTPADLGPECASSFNPALMAEMPQLLREAAQIIAGLSEAEAIEVARSVTQLATRTVWTARAPDLALRTFPCAAVEPEVMPLPVRALALKAGQLAASVPASQAIWMLGALYTALLPRSVRKTQGIYYTPPALAALMVNRASDVGTDWHTARIIDPACGAGALLHPALERMLASLAGHEAQHVLDEIGRRLRGVDLDPVAAWLAQVGIDMRLLPWCRRAKRPAPRVIHARDGLMPGARRDTSTWCSAIRPMARFGSTPRAGPGSRAASAAVPTSMRCSSSGPSSWRAPAAC
;
A
#
# COMPACT_ATOMS: atom_id res chain seq x y z
N MET A 1 -9.03 19.92 16.47
CA MET A 1 -7.87 20.35 17.28
C MET A 1 -6.66 19.67 16.67
N THR A 2 -5.86 20.41 15.89
CA THR A 2 -4.76 19.86 15.10
C THR A 2 -3.68 19.41 16.07
N LEU A 3 -3.52 18.10 16.29
CA LEU A 3 -2.32 17.56 16.92
C LEU A 3 -1.17 17.82 15.96
N HIS A 4 -0.53 18.99 16.11
CA HIS A 4 0.84 19.16 15.68
C HIS A 4 1.65 18.21 16.54
N ALA A 5 2.07 17.09 15.96
CA ALA A 5 3.22 16.41 16.49
C ALA A 5 4.36 17.44 16.50
N THR A 6 4.67 17.96 17.67
CA THR A 6 5.80 18.87 17.84
C THR A 6 7.04 18.01 17.79
N PHE A 7 7.52 17.74 16.57
CA PHE A 7 8.93 17.48 16.39
C PHE A 7 9.68 18.64 17.06
N SER A 8 10.63 18.33 17.94
CA SER A 8 11.48 19.35 18.53
C SER A 8 12.12 20.16 17.40
N PRO A 9 12.29 21.49 17.53
CA PRO A 9 13.03 22.29 16.55
C PRO A 9 14.45 21.76 16.30
N ASP A 10 15.00 20.96 17.23
CA ASP A 10 16.30 20.30 17.10
C ASP A 10 16.25 18.95 16.36
N THR A 11 15.06 18.52 15.88
CA THR A 11 14.95 17.27 15.10
C THR A 11 15.72 17.45 13.79
N PRO A 12 16.68 16.55 13.48
CA PRO A 12 17.32 16.53 12.18
C PRO A 12 16.31 16.56 11.03
N ALA A 13 16.55 17.40 10.02
CA ALA A 13 15.61 17.67 8.94
C ALA A 13 15.17 16.41 8.18
N ASP A 14 16.01 15.38 8.13
CA ASP A 14 15.73 14.08 7.52
C ASP A 14 14.74 13.21 8.32
N LEU A 15 14.55 13.50 9.61
CA LEU A 15 13.63 12.79 10.50
C LEU A 15 12.29 13.52 10.68
N GLY A 16 12.19 14.76 10.19
CA GLY A 16 10.96 15.53 10.18
C GLY A 16 9.84 14.86 9.37
N PRO A 17 8.60 15.37 9.46
CA PRO A 17 7.47 14.84 8.71
C PRO A 17 7.62 15.15 7.22
N GLU A 18 7.37 14.15 6.36
CA GLU A 18 7.35 14.35 4.89
C GLU A 18 6.03 14.94 4.38
N CYS A 19 5.05 15.10 5.27
CA CYS A 19 3.66 15.42 4.91
C CYS A 19 3.50 16.87 4.46
N ALA A 20 3.75 17.14 3.18
CA ALA A 20 3.22 18.32 2.53
C ALA A 20 1.68 18.18 2.47
N SER A 21 0.96 19.14 3.06
CA SER A 21 -0.50 19.24 2.99
C SER A 21 -1.00 19.43 1.55
N SER A 22 -0.10 19.71 0.62
CA SER A 22 -0.32 19.85 -0.81
C SER A 22 0.70 19.04 -1.60
N PHE A 23 0.28 18.53 -2.76
CA PHE A 23 1.21 17.90 -3.70
C PHE A 23 2.20 18.89 -4.27
N ASN A 24 3.37 18.40 -4.66
CA ASN A 24 4.32 19.19 -5.44
C ASN A 24 3.64 19.66 -6.75
N PRO A 25 3.54 20.98 -7.01
CA PRO A 25 2.85 21.49 -8.20
C PRO A 25 3.48 21.04 -9.53
N ALA A 26 4.81 20.91 -9.57
CA ALA A 26 5.52 20.43 -10.76
C ALA A 26 5.20 18.97 -11.04
N LEU A 27 5.14 18.13 -10.00
CA LEU A 27 4.67 16.74 -10.14
C LEU A 27 3.26 16.72 -10.74
N MET A 28 2.33 17.50 -10.18
CA MET A 28 0.94 17.52 -10.66
C MET A 28 0.80 18.02 -12.09
N ALA A 29 1.67 18.94 -12.54
CA ALA A 29 1.69 19.43 -13.91
C ALA A 29 2.16 18.34 -14.91
N GLU A 30 3.11 17.50 -14.51
CA GLU A 30 3.68 16.44 -15.35
C GLU A 30 2.80 15.18 -15.42
N MET A 31 2.06 14.88 -14.35
CA MET A 31 1.27 13.64 -14.23
C MET A 31 0.33 13.35 -15.41
N PRO A 32 -0.50 14.31 -15.91
CA PRO A 32 -1.41 14.03 -17.01
C PRO A 32 -0.69 13.57 -18.28
N GLN A 33 0.49 14.13 -18.55
CA GLN A 33 1.27 13.76 -19.73
C GLN A 33 1.88 12.37 -19.55
N LEU A 34 2.43 12.07 -18.37
CA LEU A 34 2.98 10.76 -18.05
C LEU A 34 1.94 9.64 -18.20
N LEU A 35 0.72 9.86 -17.71
CA LEU A 35 -0.37 8.88 -17.80
C LEU A 35 -0.91 8.73 -19.24
N ARG A 36 -0.88 9.80 -20.05
CA ARG A 36 -1.21 9.71 -21.48
C ARG A 36 -0.19 8.89 -22.26
N GLU A 37 1.10 9.14 -22.04
CA GLU A 37 2.20 8.36 -22.65
C GLU A 37 2.08 6.88 -22.30
N ALA A 38 1.81 6.56 -21.02
CA ALA A 38 1.54 5.20 -20.57
C ALA A 38 0.36 4.55 -21.31
N ALA A 39 -0.76 5.26 -21.44
CA ALA A 39 -1.94 4.76 -22.14
C ALA A 39 -1.68 4.53 -23.64
N GLN A 40 -0.87 5.37 -24.28
CA GLN A 40 -0.47 5.22 -25.68
C GLN A 40 0.45 4.01 -25.88
N ILE A 41 1.40 3.77 -24.96
CA ILE A 41 2.34 2.63 -25.05
C ILE A 41 1.60 1.30 -25.02
N ILE A 42 0.57 1.17 -24.18
CA ILE A 42 -0.18 -0.07 -24.07
C ILE A 42 -1.31 -0.18 -25.11
N ALA A 43 -1.53 0.86 -25.92
CA ALA A 43 -2.58 0.85 -26.94
C ALA A 43 -2.23 -0.16 -28.04
N GLY A 44 -3.06 -1.19 -28.18
CA GLY A 44 -2.87 -2.24 -29.18
C GLY A 44 -2.00 -3.43 -28.73
N LEU A 45 -1.46 -3.40 -27.51
CA LEU A 45 -0.83 -4.57 -26.90
C LEU A 45 -1.87 -5.58 -26.44
N SER A 46 -1.51 -6.86 -26.46
CA SER A 46 -2.28 -7.89 -25.76
C SER A 46 -2.25 -7.67 -24.24
N GLU A 47 -3.17 -8.34 -23.52
CA GLU A 47 -3.24 -8.24 -22.06
C GLU A 47 -1.92 -8.65 -21.39
N ALA A 48 -1.28 -9.72 -21.89
CA ALA A 48 -0.01 -10.23 -21.37
C ALA A 48 1.15 -9.25 -21.59
N GLU A 49 1.27 -8.69 -22.79
CA GLU A 49 2.31 -7.70 -23.13
C GLU A 49 2.15 -6.43 -22.29
N ALA A 50 0.92 -5.92 -22.14
CA ALA A 50 0.66 -4.76 -21.31
C ALA A 50 1.01 -4.99 -19.82
N ILE A 51 0.74 -6.19 -19.28
CA ILE A 51 1.15 -6.56 -17.92
C ILE A 51 2.67 -6.61 -17.78
N GLU A 52 3.38 -7.18 -18.76
CA GLU A 52 4.84 -7.22 -18.76
C GLU A 52 5.44 -5.82 -18.84
N VAL A 53 4.90 -4.95 -19.70
CA VAL A 53 5.27 -3.52 -19.76
C VAL A 53 5.02 -2.83 -18.43
N ALA A 54 3.84 -3.02 -17.81
CA ALA A 54 3.51 -2.42 -16.52
C ALA A 54 4.52 -2.81 -15.43
N ARG A 55 4.88 -4.10 -15.35
CA ARG A 55 5.89 -4.62 -14.41
C ARG A 55 7.27 -4.03 -14.67
N SER A 56 7.70 -4.05 -15.92
CA SER A 56 9.03 -3.60 -16.37
C SER A 56 9.23 -2.10 -16.14
N VAL A 57 8.24 -1.28 -16.51
CA VAL A 57 8.25 0.17 -16.27
C VAL A 57 8.30 0.45 -14.77
N THR A 58 7.47 -0.23 -13.98
CA THR A 58 7.41 -0.02 -12.52
C THR A 58 8.71 -0.40 -11.84
N GLN A 59 9.31 -1.54 -12.20
CA GLN A 59 10.58 -1.99 -11.67
C GLN A 59 11.69 -0.98 -11.99
N LEU A 60 11.84 -0.59 -13.25
CA LEU A 60 12.90 0.33 -13.67
C LEU A 60 12.72 1.72 -13.06
N ALA A 61 11.50 2.28 -13.10
CA ALA A 61 11.23 3.60 -12.51
C ALA A 61 11.56 3.60 -11.00
N THR A 62 11.13 2.56 -10.28
CA THR A 62 11.41 2.44 -8.83
C THR A 62 12.91 2.26 -8.56
N ARG A 63 13.62 1.49 -9.40
CA ARG A 63 15.07 1.32 -9.31
C ARG A 63 15.79 2.66 -9.49
N THR A 64 15.36 3.48 -10.46
CA THR A 64 15.89 4.83 -10.67
C THR A 64 15.70 5.71 -9.42
N VAL A 65 14.53 5.69 -8.79
CA VAL A 65 14.30 6.44 -7.54
C VAL A 65 15.22 5.93 -6.43
N TRP A 66 15.32 4.61 -6.28
CA TRP A 66 16.12 4.00 -5.22
C TRP A 66 17.60 4.33 -5.37
N THR A 67 18.17 4.20 -6.56
CA THR A 67 19.57 4.56 -6.83
C THR A 67 19.84 6.03 -6.53
N ALA A 68 18.88 6.93 -6.77
CA ALA A 68 19.04 8.34 -6.44
C ALA A 68 18.99 8.63 -4.94
N ARG A 69 18.19 7.89 -4.16
CA ARG A 69 17.97 8.17 -2.72
C ARG A 69 18.83 7.36 -1.76
N ALA A 70 19.12 6.13 -2.14
CA ALA A 70 19.75 5.12 -1.29
C ALA A 70 20.72 4.23 -2.07
N PRO A 71 21.71 4.80 -2.77
CA PRO A 71 22.71 4.01 -3.50
C PRO A 71 23.55 3.12 -2.56
N ASP A 72 23.58 3.48 -1.27
CA ASP A 72 24.26 2.77 -0.19
C ASP A 72 23.50 1.53 0.32
N LEU A 73 22.24 1.35 -0.08
CA LEU A 73 21.39 0.26 0.40
C LEU A 73 20.84 -0.57 -0.76
N ALA A 74 20.65 -1.86 -0.52
CA ALA A 74 20.07 -2.76 -1.52
C ALA A 74 18.55 -2.51 -1.66
N LEU A 75 18.09 -2.30 -2.89
CA LEU A 75 16.66 -2.33 -3.22
C LEU A 75 16.11 -3.75 -3.03
N ARG A 76 14.89 -3.86 -2.51
CA ARG A 76 14.21 -5.16 -2.38
C ARG A 76 14.00 -5.82 -3.74
N THR A 77 14.22 -7.12 -3.80
CA THR A 77 13.96 -7.94 -5.00
C THR A 77 12.55 -7.72 -5.53
N PHE A 78 12.45 -7.44 -6.82
CA PHE A 78 11.18 -7.29 -7.51
C PHE A 78 10.48 -8.67 -7.62
N PRO A 79 9.17 -8.77 -7.35
CA PRO A 79 8.52 -10.06 -7.13
C PRO A 79 8.03 -10.76 -8.41
N CYS A 80 8.21 -10.14 -9.57
CA CYS A 80 7.70 -10.64 -10.85
C CYS A 80 8.81 -10.66 -11.90
N ALA A 81 8.61 -11.44 -12.96
CA ALA A 81 9.41 -11.29 -14.17
C ALA A 81 9.22 -9.88 -14.76
N ALA A 82 10.31 -9.31 -15.23
CA ALA A 82 10.36 -8.01 -15.89
C ALA A 82 11.47 -8.04 -16.95
N VAL A 83 11.32 -7.23 -17.98
CA VAL A 83 12.27 -7.13 -19.09
C VAL A 83 13.46 -6.30 -18.64
N GLU A 84 14.67 -6.71 -19.00
CA GLU A 84 15.86 -5.92 -18.71
C GLU A 84 15.87 -4.60 -19.51
N PRO A 85 16.33 -3.48 -18.92
CA PRO A 85 16.29 -2.15 -19.55
C PRO A 85 16.95 -2.08 -20.93
N GLU A 86 17.97 -2.89 -21.17
CA GLU A 86 18.72 -2.91 -22.43
C GLU A 86 17.88 -3.44 -23.58
N VAL A 87 16.90 -4.31 -23.27
CA VAL A 87 16.00 -4.99 -24.22
C VAL A 87 14.66 -4.27 -24.34
N MET A 88 14.30 -3.40 -23.39
CA MET A 88 13.06 -2.64 -23.43
C MET A 88 12.98 -1.75 -24.69
N PRO A 89 11.81 -1.68 -25.36
CA PRO A 89 11.59 -0.70 -26.42
C PRO A 89 11.85 0.72 -25.94
N LEU A 90 12.45 1.56 -26.80
CA LEU A 90 12.86 2.92 -26.44
C LEU A 90 11.75 3.76 -25.78
N PRO A 91 10.49 3.77 -26.28
CA PRO A 91 9.41 4.54 -25.64
C PRO A 91 9.09 4.05 -24.22
N VAL A 92 9.12 2.72 -24.00
CA VAL A 92 8.85 2.09 -22.71
C VAL A 92 9.93 2.45 -21.70
N ARG A 93 11.20 2.33 -22.12
CA ARG A 93 12.35 2.68 -21.29
C ARG A 93 12.39 4.17 -20.95
N ALA A 94 12.10 5.03 -21.93
CA ALA A 94 12.07 6.48 -21.73
C ALA A 94 10.99 6.88 -20.72
N LEU A 95 9.78 6.31 -20.82
CA LEU A 95 8.71 6.52 -19.85
C LEU A 95 9.15 6.13 -18.43
N ALA A 96 9.76 4.95 -18.28
CA ALA A 96 10.21 4.45 -16.98
C ALA A 96 11.28 5.35 -16.34
N LEU A 97 12.28 5.77 -17.12
CA LEU A 97 13.34 6.66 -16.63
C LEU A 97 12.80 8.04 -16.26
N LYS A 98 11.93 8.62 -17.11
CA LYS A 98 11.25 9.90 -16.83
C LYS A 98 10.43 9.83 -15.54
N ALA A 99 9.63 8.78 -15.38
CA ALA A 99 8.86 8.56 -14.16
C ALA A 99 9.75 8.41 -12.92
N GLY A 100 10.84 7.64 -13.02
CA GLY A 100 11.80 7.47 -11.94
C GLY A 100 12.50 8.77 -11.53
N GLN A 101 12.92 9.58 -12.50
CA GLN A 101 13.54 10.89 -12.25
C GLN A 101 12.57 11.85 -11.57
N LEU A 102 11.33 11.91 -12.03
CA LEU A 102 10.29 12.74 -11.43
C LEU A 102 9.93 12.26 -10.02
N ALA A 103 9.89 10.94 -9.79
CA ALA A 103 9.63 10.38 -8.46
C ALA A 103 10.81 10.63 -7.50
N ALA A 104 12.05 10.74 -8.00
CA ALA A 104 13.21 11.02 -7.18
C ALA A 104 13.19 12.44 -6.57
N SER A 105 12.48 13.40 -7.19
CA SER A 105 12.49 14.82 -6.78
C SER A 105 11.38 15.23 -5.80
N VAL A 106 10.55 14.29 -5.36
CA VAL A 106 9.40 14.54 -4.47
C VAL A 106 9.50 13.72 -3.17
N PRO A 107 8.70 13.96 -2.11
CA PRO A 107 8.70 13.10 -0.92
C PRO A 107 8.36 11.63 -1.24
N ALA A 108 8.74 10.68 -0.37
CA ALA A 108 8.56 9.24 -0.62
C ALA A 108 7.08 8.87 -0.84
N SER A 109 6.19 9.46 -0.06
CA SER A 109 4.74 9.27 -0.20
C SER A 109 4.21 9.69 -1.58
N GLN A 110 4.67 10.83 -2.12
CA GLN A 110 4.27 11.32 -3.44
C GLN A 110 4.93 10.52 -4.58
N ALA A 111 6.17 10.08 -4.38
CA ALA A 111 6.89 9.24 -5.33
C ALA A 111 6.15 7.91 -5.54
N ILE A 112 5.84 7.20 -4.46
CA ILE A 112 5.11 5.93 -4.55
C ILE A 112 3.68 6.12 -5.01
N TRP A 113 3.04 7.22 -4.63
CA TRP A 113 1.73 7.59 -5.19
C TRP A 113 1.77 7.63 -6.72
N MET A 114 2.73 8.37 -7.27
CA MET A 114 2.89 8.49 -8.71
C MET A 114 3.20 7.15 -9.37
N LEU A 115 4.15 6.38 -8.82
CA LEU A 115 4.53 5.08 -9.38
C LEU A 115 3.36 4.09 -9.36
N GLY A 116 2.55 4.09 -8.30
CA GLY A 116 1.33 3.28 -8.22
C GLY A 116 0.27 3.73 -9.24
N ALA A 117 0.11 5.04 -9.46
CA ALA A 117 -0.79 5.57 -10.49
C ALA A 117 -0.33 5.19 -11.90
N LEU A 118 0.97 5.28 -12.18
CA LEU A 118 1.57 4.87 -13.45
C LEU A 118 1.41 3.37 -13.70
N TYR A 119 1.72 2.53 -12.70
CA TYR A 119 1.50 1.09 -12.77
C TYR A 119 0.04 0.77 -13.11
N THR A 120 -0.90 1.40 -12.41
CA THR A 120 -2.34 1.23 -12.64
C THR A 120 -2.74 1.63 -14.06
N ALA A 121 -2.19 2.74 -14.59
CA ALA A 121 -2.48 3.20 -15.95
C ALA A 121 -1.97 2.25 -17.03
N LEU A 122 -0.83 1.59 -16.79
CA LEU A 122 -0.23 0.59 -17.68
C LEU A 122 -0.96 -0.77 -17.64
N LEU A 123 -1.77 -1.04 -16.62
CA LEU A 123 -2.57 -2.26 -16.59
C LEU A 123 -3.72 -2.23 -17.61
N PRO A 124 -4.10 -3.38 -18.19
CA PRO A 124 -5.32 -3.49 -19.00
C PRO A 124 -6.59 -3.15 -18.21
N ARG A 125 -7.59 -2.59 -18.89
CA ARG A 125 -8.87 -2.20 -18.26
C ARG A 125 -9.62 -3.40 -17.66
N SER A 126 -9.56 -4.56 -18.31
CA SER A 126 -10.09 -5.84 -17.85
C SER A 126 -9.52 -6.23 -16.48
N VAL A 127 -8.20 -6.18 -16.36
CA VAL A 127 -7.44 -6.48 -15.14
C VAL A 127 -7.82 -5.52 -14.02
N ARG A 128 -7.78 -4.20 -14.26
CA ARG A 128 -8.17 -3.19 -13.26
C ARG A 128 -9.58 -3.42 -12.71
N LYS A 129 -10.54 -3.68 -13.61
CA LYS A 129 -11.95 -3.89 -13.23
C LYS A 129 -12.15 -5.17 -12.43
N THR A 130 -11.43 -6.24 -12.79
CA THR A 130 -11.57 -7.55 -12.14
C THR A 130 -10.92 -7.56 -10.77
N GLN A 131 -9.77 -6.89 -10.61
CA GLN A 131 -9.01 -6.84 -9.38
C GLN A 131 -9.37 -5.65 -8.47
N GLY A 132 -10.28 -4.76 -8.90
CA GLY A 132 -10.70 -3.60 -8.12
C GLY A 132 -9.58 -2.58 -7.89
N ILE A 133 -8.62 -2.48 -8.83
CA ILE A 133 -7.48 -1.58 -8.72
C ILE A 133 -7.92 -0.15 -9.00
N TYR A 134 -8.22 0.56 -7.92
CA TYR A 134 -8.55 1.98 -7.93
C TYR A 134 -7.63 2.72 -6.97
N TYR A 135 -7.19 3.89 -7.40
CA TYR A 135 -6.21 4.67 -6.68
C TYR A 135 -6.90 5.62 -5.69
N THR A 136 -6.52 5.57 -4.40
CA THR A 136 -7.01 6.50 -3.36
C THR A 136 -6.23 7.81 -3.38
N PRO A 137 -6.81 8.96 -3.77
CA PRO A 137 -6.10 10.24 -3.77
C PRO A 137 -5.50 10.56 -2.39
N PRO A 138 -4.26 11.07 -2.26
CA PRO A 138 -3.62 11.26 -0.96
C PRO A 138 -4.30 12.24 -0.05
N ALA A 139 -4.98 13.26 -0.60
CA ALA A 139 -5.82 14.13 0.20
C ALA A 139 -6.92 13.35 0.93
N LEU A 140 -7.52 12.35 0.26
CA LEU A 140 -8.51 11.46 0.87
C LEU A 140 -7.85 10.49 1.86
N ALA A 141 -6.70 9.92 1.52
CA ALA A 141 -5.97 9.03 2.42
C ALA A 141 -5.56 9.74 3.73
N ALA A 142 -5.01 10.95 3.63
CA ALA A 142 -4.66 11.79 4.76
C ALA A 142 -5.91 12.17 5.57
N LEU A 143 -7.01 12.52 4.91
CA LEU A 143 -8.28 12.81 5.58
C LEU A 143 -8.74 11.59 6.41
N MET A 144 -8.68 10.38 5.88
CA MET A 144 -9.09 9.16 6.60
C MET A 144 -8.24 8.92 7.85
N VAL A 145 -6.91 9.08 7.75
CA VAL A 145 -6.01 8.95 8.90
C VAL A 145 -6.23 10.08 9.93
N ASN A 146 -6.53 11.30 9.47
CA ASN A 146 -6.88 12.40 10.35
C ASN A 146 -8.17 12.09 11.12
N ARG A 147 -9.19 11.54 10.47
CA ARG A 147 -10.42 11.10 11.15
C ARG A 147 -10.17 10.01 12.18
N ALA A 148 -9.25 9.07 11.91
CA ALA A 148 -8.84 8.08 12.92
C ALA A 148 -8.23 8.75 14.17
N SER A 149 -7.48 9.84 13.99
CA SER A 149 -6.94 10.63 15.10
C SER A 149 -8.07 11.37 15.85
N ASP A 150 -9.02 11.96 15.12
CA ASP A 150 -10.14 12.71 15.71
C ASP A 150 -11.02 11.83 16.63
N VAL A 151 -11.11 10.53 16.36
CA VAL A 151 -11.86 9.57 17.19
C VAL A 151 -11.02 8.98 18.34
N GLY A 152 -9.83 9.50 18.60
CA GLY A 152 -9.03 9.16 19.79
C GLY A 152 -8.02 8.02 19.59
N THR A 153 -7.56 7.75 18.37
CA THR A 153 -6.49 6.76 18.16
C THR A 153 -5.20 7.21 18.85
N ASP A 154 -4.72 6.41 19.81
CA ASP A 154 -3.42 6.60 20.45
C ASP A 154 -2.29 6.05 19.56
N TRP A 155 -1.61 6.94 18.84
CA TRP A 155 -0.53 6.58 17.92
C TRP A 155 0.72 5.98 18.60
N HIS A 156 0.90 6.16 19.91
CA HIS A 156 2.00 5.53 20.65
C HIS A 156 1.84 4.01 20.74
N THR A 157 0.60 3.53 20.83
CA THR A 157 0.29 2.10 21.03
C THR A 157 -0.49 1.46 19.88
N ALA A 158 -1.07 2.27 18.99
CA ALA A 158 -1.91 1.81 17.89
C ALA A 158 -1.20 0.83 16.98
N ARG A 159 -1.96 -0.20 16.58
CA ARG A 159 -1.60 -1.17 15.56
C ARG A 159 -2.47 -0.96 14.33
N ILE A 160 -1.85 -0.72 13.18
CA ILE A 160 -2.51 -0.29 11.94
C ILE A 160 -2.39 -1.38 10.88
N ILE A 161 -3.54 -1.84 10.37
CA ILE A 161 -3.59 -2.79 9.27
C ILE A 161 -4.40 -2.25 8.09
N ASP A 162 -3.84 -2.38 6.89
CA ASP A 162 -4.57 -2.19 5.64
C ASP A 162 -4.59 -3.52 4.86
N PRO A 163 -5.75 -4.22 4.78
CA PRO A 163 -5.85 -5.56 4.18
C PRO A 163 -5.97 -5.56 2.65
N ALA A 164 -5.99 -4.38 2.02
CA ALA A 164 -5.98 -4.20 0.57
C ALA A 164 -5.21 -2.92 0.23
N CYS A 165 -3.93 -2.88 0.64
CA CYS A 165 -3.19 -1.63 0.76
C CYS A 165 -2.79 -0.98 -0.57
N GLY A 166 -2.90 -1.70 -1.69
CA GLY A 166 -2.34 -1.30 -2.97
C GLY A 166 -0.88 -0.88 -2.81
N ALA A 167 -0.52 0.26 -3.40
CA ALA A 167 0.79 0.90 -3.25
C ALA A 167 0.98 1.64 -1.91
N GLY A 168 0.14 1.42 -0.90
CA GLY A 168 0.34 1.91 0.47
C GLY A 168 -0.15 3.33 0.75
N ALA A 169 -1.10 3.84 -0.03
CA ALA A 169 -1.58 5.23 0.07
C ALA A 169 -2.06 5.62 1.48
N LEU A 170 -2.69 4.70 2.21
CA LEU A 170 -3.13 4.91 3.61
C LEU A 170 -2.05 4.61 4.65
N LEU A 171 -1.11 3.74 4.31
CA LEU A 171 -0.04 3.32 5.22
C LEU A 171 0.99 4.43 5.42
N HIS A 172 1.27 5.23 4.39
CA HIS A 172 2.17 6.39 4.51
C HIS A 172 1.71 7.43 5.54
N PRO A 173 0.49 8.00 5.46
CA PRO A 173 0.03 8.95 6.47
C PRO A 173 -0.08 8.32 7.86
N ALA A 174 -0.43 7.03 7.99
CA ALA A 174 -0.40 6.34 9.27
C ALA A 174 1.03 6.20 9.82
N LEU A 175 2.00 5.85 8.97
CA LEU A 175 3.42 5.80 9.30
C LEU A 175 3.91 7.15 9.82
N GLU A 176 3.56 8.27 9.18
CA GLU A 176 3.94 9.61 9.67
C GLU A 176 3.44 9.87 11.10
N ARG A 177 2.20 9.45 11.42
CA ARG A 177 1.64 9.60 12.77
C ARG A 177 2.39 8.74 13.80
N MET A 178 2.76 7.52 13.42
CA MET A 178 3.56 6.63 14.26
C MET A 178 4.97 7.19 14.48
N LEU A 179 5.64 7.65 13.43
CA LEU A 179 6.98 8.25 13.52
C LEU A 179 6.99 9.50 14.40
N ALA A 180 5.99 10.35 14.25
CA ALA A 180 5.76 11.49 15.13
C ALA A 180 5.62 11.08 16.62
N SER A 181 4.87 10.02 16.91
CA SER A 181 4.70 9.51 18.28
C SER A 181 5.97 8.87 18.87
N LEU A 182 6.94 8.56 18.00
CA LEU A 182 8.23 7.95 18.34
C LEU A 182 9.39 8.94 18.23
N ALA A 183 9.11 10.24 18.08
CA ALA A 183 10.13 11.27 18.00
C ALA A 183 11.01 11.25 19.27
N GLY A 184 12.34 11.32 19.08
CA GLY A 184 13.32 11.25 20.17
C GLY A 184 13.73 9.83 20.61
N HIS A 185 13.05 8.78 20.14
CA HIS A 185 13.50 7.40 20.41
C HIS A 185 14.68 6.99 19.53
N GLU A 186 15.45 6.01 20.04
CA GLU A 186 16.57 5.40 19.31
C GLU A 186 16.13 4.75 17.99
N ALA A 187 16.97 4.85 16.96
CA ALA A 187 16.60 4.43 15.61
C ALA A 187 16.23 2.94 15.51
N GLN A 188 16.91 2.09 16.29
CA GLN A 188 16.58 0.67 16.38
C GLN A 188 15.17 0.46 16.92
N HIS A 189 14.82 1.15 18.01
CA HIS A 189 13.51 1.08 18.64
C HIS A 189 12.40 1.55 17.71
N VAL A 190 12.61 2.66 16.98
CA VAL A 190 11.63 3.14 15.98
C VAL A 190 11.36 2.06 14.94
N LEU A 191 12.40 1.47 14.37
CA LEU A 191 12.26 0.41 13.35
C LEU A 191 11.57 -0.86 13.92
N ASP A 192 11.84 -1.23 15.17
CA ASP A 192 11.16 -2.37 15.82
C ASP A 192 9.67 -2.09 16.02
N GLU A 193 9.33 -0.89 16.49
CA GLU A 193 7.94 -0.48 16.71
C GLU A 193 7.14 -0.39 15.41
N ILE A 194 7.72 0.16 14.33
CA ILE A 194 7.08 0.13 13.02
C ILE A 194 6.90 -1.31 12.52
N GLY A 195 7.92 -2.16 12.67
CA GLY A 195 7.85 -3.57 12.28
C GLY A 195 6.77 -4.38 13.00
N ARG A 196 6.49 -4.03 14.25
CA ARG A 196 5.48 -4.69 15.09
C ARG A 196 4.07 -4.15 14.89
N ARG A 197 3.92 -2.87 14.55
CA ARG A 197 2.63 -2.16 14.63
C ARG A 197 2.06 -1.69 13.29
N LEU A 198 2.83 -1.71 12.22
CA LEU A 198 2.33 -1.38 10.88
C LEU A 198 2.26 -2.64 10.03
N ARG A 199 1.13 -2.86 9.35
CA ARG A 199 0.97 -3.99 8.44
C ARG A 199 0.13 -3.63 7.21
N GLY A 200 0.61 -4.03 6.04
CA GLY A 200 -0.14 -3.98 4.79
C GLY A 200 -0.26 -5.36 4.17
N VAL A 201 -1.39 -5.63 3.55
CA VAL A 201 -1.61 -6.82 2.74
C VAL A 201 -2.24 -6.38 1.43
N ASP A 202 -1.74 -6.92 0.32
CA ASP A 202 -2.40 -6.78 -0.97
C ASP A 202 -2.26 -8.06 -1.79
N LEU A 203 -3.24 -8.35 -2.64
CA LEU A 203 -3.20 -9.52 -3.50
C LEU A 203 -2.23 -9.35 -4.67
N ASP A 204 -2.05 -8.11 -5.14
CA ASP A 204 -1.12 -7.80 -6.21
C ASP A 204 0.32 -7.69 -5.67
N PRO A 205 1.24 -8.59 -6.09
CA PRO A 205 2.62 -8.55 -5.63
C PRO A 205 3.35 -7.27 -6.04
N VAL A 206 3.02 -6.66 -7.19
CA VAL A 206 3.68 -5.42 -7.65
C VAL A 206 3.26 -4.25 -6.78
N ALA A 207 1.96 -4.09 -6.52
CA ALA A 207 1.45 -3.06 -5.61
C ALA A 207 2.00 -3.22 -4.19
N ALA A 208 1.99 -4.45 -3.64
CA ALA A 208 2.55 -4.74 -2.33
C ALA A 208 4.07 -4.43 -2.25
N TRP A 209 4.81 -4.70 -3.32
CA TRP A 209 6.23 -4.35 -3.40
C TRP A 209 6.45 -2.84 -3.44
N LEU A 210 5.68 -2.09 -4.24
CA LEU A 210 5.71 -0.62 -4.26
C LEU A 210 5.42 -0.03 -2.88
N ALA A 211 4.38 -0.54 -2.20
CA ALA A 211 4.04 -0.11 -0.84
C ALA A 211 5.22 -0.32 0.12
N GLN A 212 5.86 -1.50 0.08
CA GLN A 212 7.01 -1.78 0.94
C GLN A 212 8.19 -0.86 0.62
N VAL A 213 8.49 -0.64 -0.66
CA VAL A 213 9.56 0.28 -1.08
C VAL A 213 9.28 1.70 -0.62
N GLY A 214 8.02 2.15 -0.59
CA GLY A 214 7.63 3.43 -0.01
C GLY A 214 7.94 3.56 1.46
N ILE A 215 7.57 2.53 2.23
CA ILE A 215 7.93 2.46 3.66
C ILE A 215 9.45 2.45 3.82
N ASP A 216 10.18 1.69 3.01
CA ASP A 216 11.64 1.65 3.06
C ASP A 216 12.26 3.03 2.78
N MET A 217 11.79 3.73 1.73
CA MET A 217 12.24 5.08 1.36
C MET A 217 12.01 6.07 2.50
N ARG A 218 10.84 6.00 3.15
CA ARG A 218 10.53 6.88 4.28
C ARG A 218 11.40 6.58 5.49
N LEU A 219 11.76 5.31 5.72
CA LEU A 219 12.54 4.86 6.87
C LEU A 219 14.06 4.95 6.66
N LEU A 220 14.56 5.39 5.49
CA LEU A 220 15.99 5.52 5.20
C LEU A 220 16.81 6.22 6.30
N PRO A 221 16.36 7.36 6.88
CA PRO A 221 17.09 8.03 7.97
C PRO A 221 17.33 7.11 9.17
N TRP A 222 16.31 6.39 9.62
CA TRP A 222 16.40 5.45 10.73
C TRP A 222 17.23 4.21 10.36
N CYS A 223 17.13 3.72 9.12
CA CYS A 223 17.91 2.59 8.63
C CYS A 223 19.42 2.88 8.67
N ARG A 224 19.82 4.08 8.22
CA ARG A 224 21.23 4.52 8.24
C ARG A 224 21.77 4.66 9.66
N ARG A 225 20.99 5.28 10.56
CA ARG A 225 21.37 5.43 11.97
C ARG A 225 21.46 4.10 12.71
N ALA A 226 20.52 3.19 12.45
CA ALA A 226 20.49 1.87 13.06
C ALA A 226 21.43 0.86 12.38
N LYS A 227 22.00 1.21 11.22
CA LYS A 227 22.83 0.33 10.36
C LYS A 227 22.15 -0.99 10.03
N ARG A 228 20.84 -0.95 9.76
CA ARG A 228 20.04 -2.13 9.40
C ARG A 228 18.92 -1.76 8.42
N PRO A 229 18.41 -2.71 7.62
CA PRO A 229 17.31 -2.44 6.70
C PRO A 229 15.99 -2.18 7.44
N ALA A 230 15.05 -1.53 6.74
CA ALA A 230 13.69 -1.34 7.21
C ALA A 230 12.97 -2.69 7.43
N PRO A 231 12.09 -2.79 8.44
CA PRO A 231 11.29 -3.99 8.67
C PRO A 231 10.38 -4.28 7.48
N ARG A 232 10.13 -5.56 7.21
CA ARG A 232 9.11 -5.98 6.25
C ARG A 232 7.74 -5.93 6.90
N VAL A 233 6.90 -5.00 6.45
CA VAL A 233 5.55 -4.76 6.98
C VAL A 233 4.45 -5.03 5.97
N ILE A 234 4.79 -5.14 4.68
CA ILE A 234 3.84 -5.44 3.61
C ILE A 234 3.98 -6.89 3.13
N HIS A 235 2.84 -7.52 2.86
CA HIS A 235 2.75 -8.90 2.41
C HIS A 235 1.86 -9.05 1.17
N ALA A 236 2.38 -9.66 0.11
CA ALA A 236 1.62 -10.01 -1.09
C ALA A 236 0.82 -11.30 -0.86
N ARG A 237 -0.44 -11.20 -0.43
CA ARG A 237 -1.32 -12.33 -0.04
C ARG A 237 -2.79 -11.95 -0.15
N ASP A 238 -3.68 -12.94 -0.10
CA ASP A 238 -5.11 -12.71 0.07
C ASP A 238 -5.43 -12.18 1.48
N GLY A 239 -5.88 -10.93 1.57
CA GLY A 239 -6.27 -10.25 2.82
C GLY A 239 -7.54 -10.81 3.47
N LEU A 240 -8.32 -11.65 2.78
CA LEU A 240 -9.48 -12.34 3.34
C LEU A 240 -9.10 -13.63 4.09
N MET A 241 -7.91 -14.16 3.85
CA MET A 241 -7.50 -15.43 4.46
C MET A 241 -7.24 -15.30 5.98
N PRO A 242 -7.59 -16.31 6.80
CA PRO A 242 -7.49 -16.25 8.27
C PRO A 242 -6.09 -15.94 8.80
N GLY A 243 -5.03 -16.26 8.05
CA GLY A 243 -3.64 -15.92 8.40
C GLY A 243 -3.30 -14.44 8.30
N ALA A 244 -4.05 -13.65 7.52
CA ALA A 244 -3.99 -12.20 7.52
C ALA A 244 -4.65 -11.61 8.79
N ARG A 245 -5.53 -12.39 9.45
CA ARG A 245 -6.31 -12.00 10.63
C ARG A 245 -5.82 -12.57 11.97
N ARG A 246 -4.98 -13.61 12.00
CA ARG A 246 -4.61 -14.30 13.26
C ARG A 246 -3.80 -13.47 14.26
N ASP A 247 -3.32 -12.30 13.87
CA ASP A 247 -2.68 -11.30 14.75
C ASP A 247 -3.60 -10.08 15.02
N THR A 248 -4.81 -10.04 14.44
CA THR A 248 -5.57 -8.79 14.22
C THR A 248 -6.66 -8.43 15.24
N SER A 249 -6.82 -9.17 16.34
CA SER A 249 -7.88 -8.87 17.33
C SER A 249 -7.76 -7.50 18.00
N THR A 250 -6.65 -6.81 17.75
CA THR A 250 -6.24 -5.54 18.35
C THR A 250 -5.78 -4.50 17.31
N TRP A 251 -6.04 -4.73 16.02
CA TRP A 251 -5.57 -3.87 14.93
C TRP A 251 -6.71 -3.00 14.38
N CYS A 252 -6.49 -1.70 14.25
CA CYS A 252 -7.42 -0.79 13.57
C CYS A 252 -7.31 -1.00 12.05
N SER A 253 -8.42 -1.35 11.40
CA SER A 253 -8.47 -1.51 9.94
C SER A 253 -8.67 -0.17 9.24
N ALA A 254 -7.82 0.17 8.27
CA ALA A 254 -7.93 1.44 7.54
C ALA A 254 -9.09 1.45 6.52
N ILE A 255 -9.38 0.32 5.84
CA ILE A 255 -10.49 0.17 4.88
C ILE A 255 -11.04 -1.27 4.92
N ARG A 256 -12.36 -1.43 4.77
CA ARG A 256 -13.00 -2.70 4.37
C ARG A 256 -13.14 -2.71 2.85
N PRO A 257 -12.74 -3.78 2.14
CA PRO A 257 -12.95 -3.85 0.69
C PRO A 257 -14.46 -3.80 0.38
N MET A 258 -14.83 -3.03 -0.66
CA MET A 258 -16.17 -3.10 -1.25
C MET A 258 -16.29 -4.44 -2.01
N ALA A 259 -16.91 -5.44 -1.39
CA ALA A 259 -17.41 -6.59 -2.12
C ALA A 259 -18.68 -6.20 -2.88
N ARG A 260 -18.76 -6.63 -4.15
CA ARG A 260 -19.88 -6.40 -5.09
C ARG A 260 -21.24 -6.60 -4.43
N PHE A 261 -22.14 -5.63 -4.57
CA PHE A 261 -23.57 -5.93 -4.61
C PHE A 261 -23.80 -6.76 -5.87
N GLY A 262 -24.14 -8.04 -5.68
CA GLY A 262 -24.60 -8.89 -6.76
C GLY A 262 -25.74 -8.17 -7.50
N SER A 263 -25.67 -8.17 -8.83
CA SER A 263 -26.79 -7.79 -9.67
C SER A 263 -27.98 -8.66 -9.31
N THR A 264 -28.92 -8.14 -8.51
CA THR A 264 -30.23 -8.74 -8.35
C THR A 264 -30.88 -8.81 -9.73
N PRO A 265 -31.34 -9.99 -10.20
CA PRO A 265 -32.20 -10.05 -11.36
C PRO A 265 -33.44 -9.20 -11.07
N ARG A 266 -33.78 -8.31 -12.01
CA ARG A 266 -34.96 -7.46 -11.93
C ARG A 266 -36.20 -8.36 -12.03
N ALA A 267 -36.74 -8.78 -10.90
CA ALA A 267 -38.03 -9.47 -10.85
C ALA A 267 -39.13 -8.47 -11.24
N GLY A 268 -39.91 -8.82 -12.27
CA GLY A 268 -41.06 -8.03 -12.71
C GLY A 268 -42.15 -7.94 -11.63
N PRO A 269 -43.03 -6.92 -11.71
CA PRO A 269 -44.04 -6.69 -10.68
C PRO A 269 -45.15 -7.73 -10.82
N GLY A 270 -45.32 -8.60 -9.83
CA GLY A 270 -46.49 -9.47 -9.77
C GLY A 270 -46.39 -10.65 -8.81
N SER A 271 -46.64 -10.41 -7.52
CA SER A 271 -47.55 -11.23 -6.68
C SER A 271 -47.31 -10.95 -5.20
N ARG A 272 -48.41 -10.93 -4.45
CA ARG A 272 -48.53 -10.47 -3.07
C ARG A 272 -48.11 -11.56 -2.07
N ALA A 273 -47.55 -11.07 -0.96
CA ALA A 273 -47.74 -11.49 0.44
C ALA A 273 -47.67 -12.98 0.84
N ALA A 274 -46.74 -13.28 1.75
CA ALA A 274 -47.05 -14.03 2.97
C ALA A 274 -46.03 -13.70 4.06
N SER A 275 -46.53 -13.21 5.20
CA SER A 275 -45.83 -13.04 6.47
C SER A 275 -45.67 -14.40 7.15
N ALA A 276 -44.51 -14.70 7.73
CA ALA A 276 -44.41 -15.69 8.81
C ALA A 276 -43.22 -15.41 9.73
N ALA A 277 -43.51 -15.54 11.02
CA ALA A 277 -42.74 -15.17 12.20
C ALA A 277 -41.41 -15.93 12.42
N VAL A 278 -40.59 -15.30 13.27
CA VAL A 278 -39.43 -15.82 14.02
C VAL A 278 -39.84 -16.99 14.93
N PRO A 279 -38.92 -17.93 15.23
CA PRO A 279 -38.67 -18.19 16.64
C PRO A 279 -37.20 -18.22 17.02
N THR A 280 -37.00 -17.74 18.24
CA THR A 280 -35.77 -17.59 19.01
C THR A 280 -35.40 -18.92 19.70
N SER A 281 -34.11 -19.06 20.01
CA SER A 281 -33.48 -19.93 21.01
C SER A 281 -33.01 -21.33 20.58
N MET A 282 -31.69 -21.52 20.58
CA MET A 282 -31.05 -22.55 21.40
C MET A 282 -29.58 -22.18 21.61
N ARG A 283 -29.23 -21.86 22.86
CA ARG A 283 -27.87 -21.93 23.38
C ARG A 283 -27.51 -23.41 23.52
N CYS A 284 -26.31 -23.79 23.13
CA CYS A 284 -25.65 -24.95 23.73
C CYS A 284 -24.18 -24.66 23.97
N SER A 285 -23.78 -24.99 25.18
CA SER A 285 -22.56 -24.70 25.89
C SER A 285 -21.39 -25.61 25.52
N SER A 286 -20.22 -25.12 25.90
CA SER A 286 -18.90 -25.75 25.95
C SER A 286 -18.83 -27.16 26.52
N SER A 287 -18.05 -28.03 25.87
CA SER A 287 -17.12 -28.97 26.50
C SER A 287 -16.28 -29.69 25.43
N GLY A 288 -14.95 -29.49 25.46
CA GLY A 288 -13.99 -30.49 24.94
C GLY A 288 -13.91 -31.70 25.89
N PRO A 289 -13.04 -32.72 25.66
CA PRO A 289 -11.69 -32.55 25.13
C PRO A 289 -11.17 -33.67 24.17
N SER A 290 -9.92 -33.45 23.76
CA SER A 290 -8.82 -34.40 23.52
C SER A 290 -8.72 -35.27 22.25
N SER A 291 -7.48 -35.27 21.74
CA SER A 291 -6.77 -36.24 20.91
C SER A 291 -6.99 -36.20 19.39
N TRP A 292 -6.04 -35.56 18.68
CA TRP A 292 -5.70 -35.92 17.31
C TRP A 292 -4.19 -36.12 17.21
N ARG A 293 -3.81 -37.38 16.99
CA ARG A 293 -2.47 -37.82 16.59
C ARG A 293 -2.30 -37.53 15.10
N ALA A 294 -1.12 -37.08 14.73
CA ALA A 294 -0.66 -37.00 13.34
C ALA A 294 -0.44 -38.41 12.74
N PRO A 295 -0.45 -38.54 11.40
CA PRO A 295 0.40 -39.49 10.72
C PRO A 295 1.50 -38.79 9.91
N ALA A 296 2.60 -39.52 9.79
CA ALA A 296 3.89 -39.14 9.27
C ALA A 296 3.96 -39.12 7.73
N ALA A 297 5.11 -38.66 7.28
CA ALA A 297 5.57 -38.55 5.90
C ALA A 297 5.43 -39.82 5.05
N CYS A 298 5.17 -39.58 3.76
CA CYS A 298 5.90 -40.12 2.61
C CYS A 298 5.93 -39.02 1.54
#